data_AF-A0A7J9AVQ7-F1
#
_entry.id   AF-A0A7J9AVQ7-F1
#
_cell.length_a   1.000
_cell.length_b   1.000
_cell.length_c   1.000
_cell.angle_alpha   90.00
_cell.angle_beta   90.00
_cell.angle_gamma   90.00
#
_symmetry.space_group_name_H-M   'P 1'
#
loop_
_entity.id
_entity.type
_entity.pdbx_description
1 polymer ?
#
loop_
_entity_poly.entity_id
_entity_poly.type
_entity_poly.pdbx_seq_one_letter_code
_entity_poly.pdbx_strand_id
1 'polypeptide(L)'
;MIQWRIWKGQASSSYKYLGFGKTACRRNEMEAEKRIKHYSSSHKILLVGEGNFSFAASLATSLGSGVNIVATSLDSKVMLNKKYNKAMANVSRLEDIGCTVIHEVDCCTMSQHPKLMSNLFDRIVFNFPHAGFFFTSESTPYVIDLHKNVVKGFLRNAVEMLTENG
;
A
#
# COMPACT_ATOMS: atom_id res chain seq x y z
N MET A 1 16.70 -11.29 -42.56
CA MET A 1 16.94 -10.03 -43.32
C MET A 1 15.89 -9.95 -44.43
N ILE A 2 15.40 -8.74 -44.73
CA ILE A 2 14.28 -8.41 -45.66
C ILE A 2 12.91 -8.51 -44.93
N GLN A 3 12.02 -7.51 -44.85
CA GLN A 3 11.83 -6.25 -45.58
C GLN A 3 10.99 -5.27 -44.73
N TRP A 4 11.40 -4.00 -44.66
CA TRP A 4 10.54 -2.89 -44.27
C TRP A 4 9.80 -2.39 -45.51
N ARG A 5 8.47 -2.30 -45.46
CA ARG A 5 7.64 -1.82 -46.57
C ARG A 5 7.25 -0.36 -46.32
N ILE A 6 7.74 0.48 -47.23
CA ILE A 6 7.50 1.90 -47.39
C ILE A 6 6.05 2.15 -47.82
N TRP A 7 5.42 3.20 -47.30
CA TRP A 7 4.47 3.99 -48.08
C TRP A 7 4.87 5.47 -48.00
N LYS A 8 5.31 6.02 -49.13
CA LYS A 8 5.44 7.46 -49.37
C LYS A 8 4.13 7.96 -49.97
N GLY A 9 3.45 8.85 -49.27
CA GLY A 9 2.47 9.76 -49.86
C GLY A 9 3.08 11.16 -49.90
N GLN A 10 3.26 11.71 -51.11
CA GLN A 10 3.66 13.09 -51.31
C GLN A 10 2.49 14.03 -51.01
N ALA A 11 2.77 15.13 -50.30
CA ALA A 11 2.07 16.39 -50.48
C ALA A 11 3.00 17.53 -50.06
N SER A 12 3.41 18.32 -51.05
CA SER A 12 4.00 19.64 -50.88
C SER A 12 2.86 20.63 -50.65
N SER A 13 2.88 21.40 -49.56
CA SER A 13 2.53 22.82 -49.59
C SER A 13 2.77 23.44 -48.21
N SER A 14 3.55 24.51 -48.19
CA SER A 14 3.86 25.30 -47.01
C SER A 14 2.67 26.17 -46.66
N TYR A 15 2.09 25.98 -45.47
CA TYR A 15 1.24 26.98 -44.84
C TYR A 15 1.71 27.19 -43.40
N LYS A 16 2.39 28.32 -43.19
CA LYS A 16 2.54 28.94 -41.87
C LYS A 16 1.19 29.54 -41.49
N TYR A 17 0.64 29.10 -40.36
CA TYR A 17 -0.33 29.89 -39.60
C TYR A 17 -0.01 29.81 -38.10
N LEU A 18 0.15 30.98 -37.50
CA LEU A 18 0.10 31.23 -36.07
C LEU A 18 -1.25 30.75 -35.50
N GLY A 19 -1.26 30.24 -34.27
CA GLY A 19 -2.50 30.22 -33.48
C GLY A 19 -2.56 29.19 -32.35
N PHE A 20 -2.59 29.72 -31.13
CA PHE A 20 -3.24 29.19 -29.93
C PHE A 20 -2.76 27.84 -29.36
N GLY A 21 -2.00 27.96 -28.25
CA GLY A 21 -1.75 26.87 -27.32
C GLY A 21 -3.06 26.25 -26.84
N LYS A 22 -3.30 25.01 -27.26
CA LYS A 22 -4.33 24.17 -26.66
C LYS A 22 -3.77 23.61 -25.37
N THR A 23 -4.25 24.12 -24.24
CA THR A 23 -4.16 23.42 -22.96
C THR A 23 -4.87 22.07 -23.17
N ALA A 24 -4.09 21.00 -23.27
CA ALA A 24 -4.65 19.66 -23.31
C ALA A 24 -5.33 19.42 -21.96
N CYS A 25 -6.66 19.51 -21.94
CA CYS A 25 -7.47 18.97 -20.86
C CYS A 25 -7.12 17.49 -20.76
N ARG A 26 -6.34 17.12 -19.75
CA ARG A 26 -6.11 15.71 -19.37
C ARG A 26 -7.49 15.14 -19.03
N ARG A 27 -8.07 14.41 -19.97
CA ARG A 27 -9.16 13.49 -19.67
C ARG A 27 -8.59 12.51 -18.64
N ASN A 28 -9.06 12.58 -17.40
CA ASN A 28 -8.91 11.49 -16.45
C ASN A 28 -9.70 10.32 -17.02
N GLU A 29 -9.02 9.47 -17.80
CA GLU A 29 -9.46 8.09 -17.96
C GLU A 29 -9.41 7.49 -16.55
N MET A 30 -10.56 7.38 -15.89
CA MET A 30 -10.66 6.59 -14.66
C MET A 30 -10.23 5.18 -15.05
N GLU A 31 -9.00 4.78 -14.68
CA GLU A 31 -8.53 3.42 -14.90
C GLU A 31 -9.59 2.46 -14.35
N ALA A 32 -9.96 1.46 -15.16
CA ALA A 32 -10.93 0.45 -14.75
C ALA A 32 -10.50 -0.20 -13.42
N GLU A 33 -11.46 -0.39 -12.52
CA GLU A 33 -11.24 -0.95 -11.19
C GLU A 33 -10.49 -2.29 -11.27
N LYS A 34 -9.34 -2.38 -10.61
CA LYS A 34 -8.54 -3.61 -10.52
C LYS A 34 -8.90 -4.30 -9.21
N ARG A 35 -9.30 -5.58 -9.31
CA ARG A 35 -9.72 -6.37 -8.15
C ARG A 35 -8.90 -7.65 -8.01
N ILE A 36 -8.45 -7.92 -6.79
CA ILE A 36 -7.69 -9.12 -6.42
C ILE A 36 -8.31 -9.71 -5.17
N LYS A 37 -8.98 -10.86 -5.31
CA LYS A 37 -9.73 -11.51 -4.22
C LYS A 37 -10.65 -10.51 -3.50
N HIS A 38 -10.34 -10.14 -2.26
CA HIS A 38 -11.13 -9.24 -1.42
C HIS A 38 -10.68 -7.77 -1.50
N TYR A 39 -9.61 -7.49 -2.25
CA TYR A 39 -9.03 -6.16 -2.41
C TYR A 39 -9.42 -5.56 -3.76
N SER A 40 -9.62 -4.26 -3.76
CA SER A 40 -9.96 -3.49 -4.95
C SER A 40 -9.16 -2.20 -4.94
N SER A 41 -8.84 -1.67 -6.12
CA SER A 41 -8.18 -0.38 -6.27
C SER A 41 -9.03 0.80 -5.76
N SER A 42 -10.33 0.59 -5.59
CA SER A 42 -11.28 1.56 -5.01
C SER A 42 -11.31 1.55 -3.48
N HIS A 43 -10.88 0.45 -2.82
CA HIS A 43 -10.88 0.36 -1.37
C HIS A 43 -9.79 1.23 -0.75
N LYS A 44 -10.09 1.85 0.39
CA LYS A 44 -9.09 2.40 1.30
C LYS A 44 -8.60 1.30 2.23
N ILE A 45 -7.31 0.95 2.15
CA ILE A 45 -6.74 -0.24 2.78
C ILE A 45 -5.68 0.16 3.81
N LEU A 46 -5.79 -0.33 5.04
CA LEU A 46 -4.75 -0.25 6.07
C LEU A 46 -4.06 -1.60 6.22
N LEU A 47 -2.75 -1.62 6.06
CA LEU A 47 -1.90 -2.79 6.32
C LEU A 47 -1.16 -2.60 7.63
N VAL A 48 -1.38 -3.51 8.57
CA VAL A 48 -0.89 -3.43 9.96
C VAL A 48 0.25 -4.42 10.19
N GLY A 49 1.32 -3.93 10.80
CA GLY A 49 2.43 -4.78 11.23
C GLY A 49 3.29 -5.32 10.08
N GLU A 50 3.49 -4.56 9.01
CA GLU A 50 4.43 -4.91 7.96
C GLU A 50 5.84 -5.01 8.57
N GLY A 51 6.48 -6.16 8.39
CA GLY A 51 7.90 -6.34 8.69
C GLY A 51 8.74 -5.69 7.59
N ASN A 52 8.96 -6.40 6.49
CA ASN A 52 9.79 -5.91 5.38
C ASN A 52 9.00 -5.22 4.24
N PHE A 53 7.72 -4.90 4.45
CA PHE A 53 6.85 -4.25 3.45
C PHE A 53 6.58 -5.02 2.15
N SER A 54 6.97 -6.30 2.08
CA SER A 54 6.84 -7.10 0.84
C SER A 54 5.39 -7.40 0.47
N PHE A 55 4.52 -7.61 1.46
CA PHE A 55 3.09 -7.84 1.20
C PHE A 55 2.44 -6.57 0.67
N ALA A 56 2.68 -5.43 1.32
CA ALA A 56 2.23 -4.13 0.86
C ALA A 56 2.70 -3.82 -0.57
N ALA A 57 4.00 -4.01 -0.86
CA ALA A 57 4.57 -3.73 -2.18
C ALA A 57 3.96 -4.63 -3.26
N SER A 58 3.73 -5.90 -2.94
CA SER A 58 3.02 -6.84 -3.82
C SER A 58 1.60 -6.36 -4.09
N LEU A 59 0.80 -6.09 -3.05
CA LEU A 59 -0.60 -5.67 -3.18
C LEU A 59 -0.73 -4.38 -4.00
N ALA A 60 0.06 -3.35 -3.68
CA ALA A 60 0.04 -2.06 -4.39
C ALA A 60 0.40 -2.22 -5.88
N THR A 61 1.43 -3.02 -6.19
CA THR A 61 1.81 -3.32 -7.58
C THR A 61 0.68 -4.02 -8.31
N SER A 62 0.03 -4.96 -7.64
CA SER A 62 -1.00 -5.81 -8.20
C SER A 62 -2.31 -5.03 -8.46
N LEU A 63 -2.64 -4.07 -7.59
CA LEU A 63 -3.73 -3.10 -7.82
C LEU A 63 -3.34 -1.99 -8.80
N GLY A 64 -2.06 -1.89 -9.18
CA GLY A 64 -1.53 -0.88 -10.09
C GLY A 64 -1.39 0.53 -9.48
N SER A 65 -1.76 0.71 -8.21
CA SER A 65 -1.68 1.98 -7.49
C SER A 65 -1.65 1.75 -5.98
N GLY A 66 -0.93 2.61 -5.27
CA GLY A 66 -0.77 2.58 -3.82
C GLY A 66 -1.51 3.72 -3.13
N VAL A 67 -2.13 4.64 -3.87
CA VAL A 67 -2.70 5.90 -3.33
C VAL A 67 -3.73 5.70 -2.23
N ASN A 68 -4.46 4.58 -2.27
CA ASN A 68 -5.49 4.24 -1.27
C ASN A 68 -4.98 3.28 -0.19
N ILE A 69 -3.67 2.98 -0.18
CA ILE A 69 -3.03 2.04 0.75
C ILE A 69 -2.21 2.81 1.77
N VAL A 70 -2.42 2.49 3.03
CA VAL A 70 -1.58 2.90 4.16
C VAL A 70 -0.88 1.67 4.70
N ALA A 71 0.44 1.60 4.59
CA ALA A 71 1.24 0.49 5.10
C ALA A 71 1.96 0.90 6.38
N THR A 72 1.78 0.13 7.45
CA THR A 72 2.30 0.46 8.77
C THR A 72 3.22 -0.61 9.32
N SER A 73 4.17 -0.21 10.15
CA SER A 73 5.11 -1.11 10.83
C SER A 73 5.24 -0.71 12.29
N LEU A 74 5.45 -1.69 13.17
CA LEU A 74 5.75 -1.44 14.58
C LEU A 74 7.20 -0.93 14.76
N ASP A 75 8.13 -1.47 13.97
CA ASP A 75 9.53 -1.05 14.00
C ASP A 75 9.72 0.36 13.43
N SER A 76 10.64 1.12 14.02
CA SER A 76 11.10 2.38 13.43
C SER A 76 11.84 2.13 12.11
N LYS A 77 11.91 3.15 11.25
CA LYS A 77 12.66 3.09 9.98
C LYS A 77 14.10 2.61 10.17
N VAL A 78 14.75 3.04 11.25
CA VAL A 78 16.12 2.63 11.59
C VAL A 78 16.18 1.14 11.94
N MET A 79 15.23 0.64 12.73
CA MET A 79 15.17 -0.78 13.11
C MET A 79 14.86 -1.67 11.91
N LEU A 80 13.96 -1.24 11.04
CA LEU A 80 13.64 -1.95 9.79
C LEU A 80 14.87 -2.14 8.90
N ASN A 81 15.66 -1.08 8.71
CA ASN A 81 16.87 -1.14 7.90
C ASN A 81 17.92 -2.10 8.48
N LYS A 82 17.96 -2.25 9.82
CA LYS A 82 18.86 -3.19 10.50
C LYS A 82 18.36 -4.63 10.44
N LYS A 83 17.05 -4.85 10.60
CA LYS A 83 16.43 -6.18 10.69
C LYS A 83 16.22 -6.83 9.32
N TYR A 84 15.95 -6.04 8.28
CA TYR A 84 15.46 -6.54 7.00
C TYR A 84 16.17 -5.88 5.81
N ASN A 85 17.09 -6.61 5.17
CA ASN A 85 17.88 -6.11 4.04
C ASN A 85 17.06 -5.50 2.88
N LYS A 86 15.82 -5.97 2.68
CA LYS A 86 14.94 -5.52 1.58
C LYS A 86 13.87 -4.50 2.00
N ALA A 87 13.75 -4.17 3.29
CA ALA A 87 12.68 -3.28 3.76
C ALA A 87 12.73 -1.92 3.07
N MET A 88 13.92 -1.29 3.01
CA MET A 88 14.04 0.03 2.42
C MET A 88 13.76 0.09 0.92
N ALA A 89 14.10 -0.96 0.18
CA ALA A 89 13.76 -1.06 -1.24
C ALA A 89 12.24 -1.19 -1.44
N ASN A 90 11.56 -1.97 -0.59
CA ASN A 90 10.10 -2.09 -0.65
C ASN A 90 9.40 -0.80 -0.23
N VAL A 91 9.89 -0.10 0.81
CA VAL A 91 9.37 1.22 1.22
C VAL A 91 9.51 2.24 0.09
N SER A 92 10.68 2.34 -0.55
CA SER A 92 10.87 3.23 -1.71
C SER A 92 9.87 2.92 -2.82
N ARG A 93 9.71 1.65 -3.18
CA ARG A 93 8.75 1.23 -4.21
C ARG A 93 7.30 1.59 -3.84
N LEU A 94 6.95 1.48 -2.57
CA LEU A 94 5.62 1.85 -2.07
C LEU A 94 5.38 3.34 -2.21
N GLU A 95 6.33 4.17 -1.76
CA GLU A 95 6.29 5.62 -1.88
C GLU A 95 6.20 6.05 -3.36
N ASP A 96 6.98 5.42 -4.25
CA ASP A 96 6.96 5.68 -5.70
C ASP A 96 5.60 5.40 -6.36
N ILE A 97 4.84 4.42 -5.85
CA ILE A 97 3.51 4.04 -6.34
C ILE A 97 2.39 4.80 -5.58
N GLY A 98 2.77 5.73 -4.70
CA GLY A 98 1.85 6.62 -3.98
C GLY A 98 1.29 6.06 -2.68
N CYS A 99 1.82 4.95 -2.18
CA CYS A 99 1.43 4.39 -0.88
C CYS A 99 1.95 5.27 0.27
N THR A 100 1.11 5.42 1.30
CA THR A 100 1.52 6.09 2.54
C THR A 100 2.17 5.08 3.48
N VAL A 101 3.43 5.31 3.83
CA VAL A 101 4.15 4.45 4.79
C VAL A 101 4.26 5.14 6.15
N ILE A 102 3.89 4.43 7.22
CA ILE A 102 3.96 4.93 8.60
C ILE A 102 4.70 3.93 9.48
N HIS A 103 5.68 4.42 10.25
CA HIS A 103 6.44 3.61 11.20
C HIS A 103 5.93 3.82 12.62
N GLU A 104 6.31 2.92 13.53
CA GLU A 104 6.02 3.02 14.95
C GLU A 104 4.52 3.01 15.28
N VAL A 105 3.75 2.20 14.53
CA VAL A 105 2.32 2.00 14.77
C VAL A 105 2.12 0.68 15.53
N ASP A 106 1.63 0.78 16.76
CA ASP A 106 1.15 -0.37 17.54
C ASP A 106 -0.30 -0.69 17.19
N CYS A 107 -0.57 -1.93 16.76
CA CYS A 107 -1.90 -2.43 16.45
C CYS A 107 -2.89 -2.37 17.63
N CYS A 108 -2.41 -2.35 18.86
CA CYS A 108 -3.22 -2.28 20.08
C CYS A 108 -3.64 -0.85 20.44
N THR A 109 -3.08 0.17 19.79
CA THR A 109 -3.41 1.59 20.01
C THR A 109 -3.56 2.37 18.70
N MET A 110 -3.69 1.66 17.56
CA MET A 110 -3.67 2.29 16.24
C MET A 110 -4.85 3.23 15.98
N SER A 111 -5.99 3.04 16.63
CA SER A 111 -7.15 3.95 16.50
C SER A 111 -6.88 5.33 17.10
N GLN A 112 -5.90 5.44 17.99
CA GLN A 112 -5.48 6.69 18.65
C GLN A 112 -4.24 7.31 17.98
N HIS A 113 -3.64 6.63 17.00
CA HIS A 113 -2.41 7.12 16.38
C HIS A 113 -2.69 8.42 15.59
N PRO A 114 -1.90 9.50 15.76
CA PRO A 114 -2.22 10.83 15.19
C PRO A 114 -2.43 10.87 13.68
N LYS A 115 -1.74 9.99 12.94
CA LYS A 115 -1.88 9.90 11.47
C LYS A 115 -3.05 9.01 11.01
N LEU A 116 -3.67 8.26 11.93
CA LEU A 116 -4.69 7.26 11.62
C LEU A 116 -6.05 7.57 12.25
N MET A 117 -6.09 8.24 13.42
CA MET A 117 -7.30 8.42 14.23
C MET A 117 -8.49 9.07 13.52
N SER A 118 -8.25 9.84 12.47
CA SER A 118 -9.29 10.51 11.69
C SER A 118 -9.66 9.77 10.39
N ASN A 119 -9.21 8.53 10.23
CA ASN A 119 -9.38 7.76 9.00
C ASN A 119 -10.19 6.49 9.26
N LEU A 120 -11.22 6.28 8.45
CA LEU A 120 -11.85 4.98 8.28
C LEU A 120 -11.28 4.28 7.04
N PHE A 121 -11.37 2.95 7.04
CA PHE A 121 -10.84 2.06 6.01
C PHE A 121 -11.88 1.01 5.61
N ASP A 122 -11.90 0.65 4.33
CA ASP A 122 -12.73 -0.44 3.83
C ASP A 122 -12.10 -1.80 4.13
N ARG A 123 -10.78 -1.88 4.25
CA ARG A 123 -10.10 -3.14 4.62
C ARG A 123 -8.96 -2.83 5.57
N ILE A 124 -8.89 -3.56 6.67
CA ILE A 124 -7.75 -3.53 7.59
C ILE A 124 -7.15 -4.94 7.63
N VAL A 125 -5.88 -5.06 7.30
CA VAL A 125 -5.20 -6.37 7.15
C VAL A 125 -4.07 -6.48 8.15
N PHE A 126 -4.09 -7.55 8.94
CA PHE A 126 -2.97 -7.94 9.80
C PHE A 126 -2.60 -9.40 9.51
N ASN A 127 -1.61 -9.61 8.65
CA ASN A 127 -1.40 -10.90 7.99
C ASN A 127 -0.77 -11.97 8.91
N PHE A 128 0.04 -11.56 9.88
CA PHE A 128 0.75 -12.47 10.79
C PHE A 128 0.86 -11.85 12.20
N PRO A 129 -0.24 -11.81 12.97
CA PRO A 129 -0.20 -11.25 14.32
C PRO A 129 0.74 -12.05 15.22
N HIS A 130 1.81 -11.40 15.69
CA HIS A 130 2.83 -12.00 16.53
C HIS A 130 3.24 -11.02 17.64
N ALA A 131 3.45 -11.51 18.87
CA ALA A 131 3.79 -10.66 20.03
C ALA A 131 5.30 -10.39 20.15
N GLY A 132 6.09 -10.90 19.21
CA GLY A 132 7.54 -10.85 19.21
C GLY A 132 8.16 -12.18 19.64
N PHE A 133 9.45 -12.34 19.38
CA PHE A 133 10.18 -13.55 19.74
C PHE A 133 10.60 -13.48 21.21
N PHE A 134 10.28 -14.54 21.95
CA PHE A 134 10.73 -14.73 23.33
C PHE A 134 11.75 -15.88 23.37
N PHE A 135 12.63 -15.89 24.36
CA PHE A 135 13.64 -16.96 24.52
C PHE A 135 13.04 -18.34 24.85
N THR A 136 11.73 -18.42 25.06
CA THR A 136 10.96 -19.63 25.35
C THR A 136 10.18 -20.11 24.13
N SER A 137 9.79 -21.39 24.10
CA SER A 137 8.96 -21.96 23.03
C SER A 137 7.67 -21.17 22.81
N GLU A 138 7.29 -20.96 21.54
CA GLU A 138 6.00 -20.32 21.17
C GLU A 138 4.78 -21.10 21.65
N SER A 139 4.93 -22.40 21.95
CA SER A 139 3.87 -23.25 22.51
C SER A 139 3.67 -23.08 24.02
N THR A 140 4.49 -22.25 24.68
CA THR A 140 4.34 -22.00 26.12
C THR A 140 3.04 -21.22 26.37
N PRO A 141 2.22 -21.60 27.37
CA PRO A 141 0.95 -20.92 27.66
C PRO A 141 1.06 -19.38 27.76
N TYR A 142 2.15 -18.89 28.36
CA TYR A 142 2.45 -17.46 28.45
C TYR A 142 2.55 -16.78 27.06
N VAL A 143 3.33 -17.33 26.13
CA VAL A 143 3.51 -16.76 24.78
C VAL A 143 2.21 -16.83 23.98
N ILE A 144 1.47 -17.93 24.11
CA ILE A 144 0.14 -18.08 23.51
C ILE A 144 -0.80 -16.96 23.98
N ASP A 145 -0.80 -16.64 25.28
CA ASP A 145 -1.65 -15.59 25.81
C ASP A 145 -1.21 -14.19 25.34
N LEU A 146 0.09 -13.95 25.16
CA LEU A 146 0.56 -12.73 24.51
C LEU A 146 0.07 -12.61 23.06
N HIS A 147 0.14 -13.69 22.27
CA HIS A 147 -0.42 -13.71 20.90
C HIS A 147 -1.92 -13.43 20.89
N LYS A 148 -2.68 -14.02 21.80
CA LYS A 148 -4.12 -13.73 21.95
C LYS A 148 -4.36 -12.27 22.30
N ASN A 149 -3.54 -11.67 23.16
CA ASN A 149 -3.69 -10.27 23.53
C ASN A 149 -3.42 -9.32 22.36
N VAL A 150 -2.42 -9.61 21.52
CA VAL A 150 -2.18 -8.86 20.28
C VAL A 150 -3.40 -8.92 19.35
N VAL A 151 -3.95 -10.11 19.12
CA VAL A 151 -5.14 -10.26 18.26
C VAL A 151 -6.35 -9.53 18.84
N LYS A 152 -6.59 -9.64 20.16
CA LYS A 152 -7.68 -8.93 20.84
C LYS A 152 -7.51 -7.40 20.74
N GLY A 153 -6.30 -6.90 20.97
CA GLY A 153 -5.97 -5.48 20.87
C GLY A 153 -6.20 -4.94 19.46
N PHE A 154 -5.69 -5.67 18.46
CA PHE A 154 -5.93 -5.36 17.06
C PHE A 154 -7.42 -5.31 16.71
N LEU A 155 -8.20 -6.35 17.03
CA LEU A 155 -9.62 -6.41 16.68
C LEU A 155 -10.43 -5.29 17.32
N ARG A 156 -10.12 -4.92 18.58
CA ARG A 156 -10.76 -3.78 19.26
C ARG A 156 -10.51 -2.47 18.54
N ASN A 157 -9.27 -2.21 18.14
CA ASN A 157 -8.92 -0.98 17.43
C ASN A 157 -9.44 -0.97 15.99
N ALA A 158 -9.39 -2.11 15.30
CA ALA A 158 -9.81 -2.22 13.91
C ALA A 158 -11.30 -1.89 13.74
N VAL A 159 -12.16 -2.35 14.66
CA VAL A 159 -13.61 -2.05 14.63
C VAL A 159 -13.90 -0.56 14.67
N GLU A 160 -13.11 0.23 15.41
CA GLU A 160 -13.27 1.69 15.48
C GLU A 160 -12.87 2.41 14.18
N MET A 161 -12.15 1.70 13.30
CA MET A 161 -11.52 2.26 12.10
C MET A 161 -12.10 1.70 10.80
N LEU A 162 -13.10 0.82 10.86
CA LEU A 162 -13.77 0.27 9.68
C LEU A 162 -14.90 1.19 9.19
N THR A 163 -15.07 1.26 7.87
CA THR A 163 -16.30 1.82 7.29
C THR A 163 -17.48 0.88 7.53
N GLU A 164 -18.71 1.37 7.34
CA GLU A 164 -19.94 0.59 7.55
C GLU A 164 -19.97 -0.71 6.70
N ASN A 165 -19.32 -0.72 5.54
CA ASN A 165 -19.24 -1.87 4.63
C ASN A 165 -17.81 -2.47 4.54
N GLY A 166 -16.99 -2.20 5.56
CA GLY A 166 -15.60 -2.62 5.68
C GLY A 166 -15.39 -4.08 6.06
#